data_AF-A0A9W9VKS6-F1
#
_entry.id   AF-A0A9W9VKS6-F1
#
_cell.length_a   1.000
_cell.length_b   1.000
_cell.length_c   1.000
_cell.angle_alpha   90.00
_cell.angle_beta   90.00
_cell.angle_gamma   90.00
#
_symmetry.space_group_name_H-M   'P 1'
#
loop_
_entity.id
_entity.type
_entity.pdbx_description
1 polymer ?
#
loop_
_entity_poly.entity_id
_entity_poly.type
_entity_poly.pdbx_seq_one_letter_code
_entity_poly.pdbx_strand_id
1 'polypeptide(L)'
;MMDRLPHPKIFPALLAQLHKSGISQKWKFGFHVTTYQGRLPQNTSECDTWEECFSNGIEQFFIAEEKAQGSDDEMAVLRKGIIEKVIPRLLRPLETGGNKIQLCLVHGDLWDGNTSVDAETGNPLIFDACSSYAHHEYELAPWRPVRHKIGMPYVTEYLKNFSASKPEADFDDRNALYCVRFNLCSSALYPGNLRFRNIVKQEMRDLVEKFPLGYEGDSKTGTQ
;
A
#
# COMPACT_ATOMS: atom_id res chain seq x y z
N MET A 1 -21.28 -2.20 19.36
CA MET A 1 -20.88 -1.81 17.99
C MET A 1 -21.69 -2.67 17.04
N MET A 2 -22.47 -2.08 16.14
CA MET A 2 -23.07 -2.88 15.07
C MET A 2 -21.96 -3.15 14.07
N ASP A 3 -21.63 -4.43 13.81
CA ASP A 3 -20.66 -4.86 12.78
C ASP A 3 -21.22 -4.59 11.38
N ARG A 4 -21.51 -3.33 11.08
CA ARG A 4 -21.95 -2.86 9.78
C ARG A 4 -20.78 -2.17 9.11
N LEU A 5 -20.46 -2.64 7.91
CA LEU A 5 -19.49 -1.98 7.05
C LEU A 5 -20.02 -0.61 6.62
N PRO A 6 -19.15 0.39 6.45
CA PRO A 6 -19.52 1.66 5.85
C PRO A 6 -20.17 1.49 4.48
N HIS A 7 -21.07 2.42 4.09
CA HIS A 7 -21.76 2.31 2.81
C HIS A 7 -20.76 2.35 1.62
N PRO A 8 -20.85 1.41 0.65
CA PRO A 8 -19.84 1.23 -0.40
C PRO A 8 -19.72 2.38 -1.38
N LYS A 9 -20.67 3.32 -1.38
CA LYS A 9 -20.56 4.58 -2.15
C LYS A 9 -20.05 5.77 -1.34
N ILE A 10 -20.48 5.87 -0.08
CA ILE A 10 -20.25 7.07 0.74
C ILE A 10 -18.84 7.03 1.30
N PHE A 11 -18.42 5.88 1.83
CA PHE A 11 -17.13 5.74 2.48
C PHE A 11 -15.95 5.96 1.52
N PRO A 12 -15.89 5.35 0.32
CA PRO A 12 -14.83 5.64 -0.64
C PRO A 12 -14.79 7.11 -1.09
N ALA A 13 -15.95 7.75 -1.24
CA ALA A 13 -16.01 9.17 -1.62
C ALA A 13 -15.45 10.08 -0.52
N LEU A 14 -15.78 9.82 0.75
CA LEU A 14 -15.23 10.54 1.90
C LEU A 14 -13.73 10.27 2.07
N LEU A 15 -13.26 9.04 1.84
CA LEU A 15 -11.83 8.72 1.86
C LEU A 15 -11.07 9.47 0.77
N ALA A 16 -11.61 9.51 -0.45
CA ALA A 16 -11.04 10.31 -1.53
C ALA A 16 -10.98 11.81 -1.18
N GLN A 17 -12.01 12.34 -0.50
CA GLN A 17 -12.01 13.72 0.01
C GLN A 17 -10.93 13.94 1.08
N LEU A 18 -10.77 12.99 2.01
CA LEU A 18 -9.70 13.03 3.01
C LEU A 18 -8.32 13.11 2.33
N HIS A 19 -8.02 12.20 1.40
CA HIS A 19 -6.74 12.21 0.69
C HIS A 19 -6.50 13.49 -0.11
N LYS A 20 -7.55 14.04 -0.74
CA LYS A 20 -7.44 15.31 -1.49
C LYS A 20 -7.17 16.52 -0.60
N SER A 21 -7.68 16.50 0.64
CA SER A 21 -7.57 17.62 1.58
C SER A 21 -6.37 17.50 2.53
N GLY A 22 -5.91 16.29 2.81
CA GLY A 22 -4.79 15.98 3.70
C GLY A 22 -3.42 16.21 3.08
N ILE A 23 -3.18 17.42 2.58
CA ILE A 23 -1.92 17.80 1.92
C ILE A 23 -0.92 18.31 2.97
N SER A 24 0.32 17.82 2.93
CA SER A 24 1.40 18.31 3.80
C SER A 24 1.89 19.69 3.38
N GLN A 25 2.14 20.58 4.35
CA GLN A 25 2.81 21.86 4.09
C GLN A 25 4.31 21.72 3.79
N LYS A 26 4.94 20.59 4.17
CA LYS A 26 6.39 20.35 4.08
C LYS A 26 6.81 19.43 2.93
N TRP A 27 5.86 18.95 2.11
CA TRP A 27 6.10 18.19 0.86
C TRP A 27 7.05 16.97 0.94
N LYS A 28 7.12 16.26 2.08
CA LYS A 28 7.89 15.00 2.20
C LYS A 28 7.00 13.81 2.58
N PHE A 29 7.32 12.64 2.04
CA PHE A 29 6.71 11.36 2.43
C PHE A 29 7.15 10.96 3.85
N GLY A 30 6.41 10.05 4.49
CA GLY A 30 6.71 9.60 5.84
C GLY A 30 5.83 10.27 6.90
N PHE A 31 6.29 10.32 8.15
CA PHE A 31 5.51 10.90 9.25
C PHE A 31 6.40 11.43 10.36
N HIS A 32 5.97 12.52 11.00
CA HIS A 32 6.72 13.22 12.04
C HIS A 32 6.98 12.40 13.32
N VAL A 33 6.26 11.30 13.53
CA VAL A 33 6.44 10.36 14.64
C VAL A 33 6.38 8.93 14.14
N THR A 34 7.06 8.02 14.84
CA THR A 34 6.94 6.58 14.56
C THR A 34 5.53 6.10 14.89
N THR A 35 4.86 5.52 13.89
CA THR A 35 3.57 4.84 14.03
C THR A 35 3.77 3.33 14.04
N TYR A 36 2.74 2.59 14.45
CA TYR A 36 2.80 1.14 14.61
C TYR A 36 1.64 0.49 13.90
N GLN A 37 1.91 -0.64 13.23
CA GLN A 37 0.86 -1.53 12.74
C GLN A 37 0.86 -2.80 13.57
N GLY A 38 -0.19 -2.96 14.39
CA GLY A 38 -0.14 -3.86 15.53
C GLY A 38 1.03 -3.53 16.46
N ARG A 39 1.91 -4.49 16.72
CA ARG A 39 3.12 -4.30 17.55
C ARG A 39 4.38 -3.96 16.76
N LEU A 40 4.30 -3.84 15.43
CA LEU A 40 5.46 -3.62 14.58
C LEU A 40 5.61 -2.12 14.30
N PRO A 41 6.76 -1.49 14.62
CA PRO A 41 7.01 -0.11 14.25
C PRO A 41 7.06 0.00 12.72
N GLN A 42 6.55 1.11 12.18
CA GLN A 42 6.71 1.47 10.77
C GLN A 42 7.95 2.36 10.58
N ASN A 43 8.59 2.27 9.42
CA ASN A 43 9.54 3.29 9.00
C ASN A 43 8.77 4.55 8.61
N THR A 44 8.92 5.61 9.41
CA THR A 44 8.27 6.91 9.15
C THR A 44 9.27 8.00 8.79
N SER A 45 10.53 7.65 8.51
CA SER A 45 11.54 8.61 8.08
C SER A 45 11.07 9.42 6.89
N GLU A 46 11.39 10.71 6.89
CA GLU A 46 11.00 11.58 5.79
C GLU A 46 11.81 11.25 4.53
N CYS A 47 11.13 11.04 3.42
CA CYS A 47 11.73 10.73 2.11
C CYS A 47 11.26 11.72 1.04
N ASP A 48 12.11 11.95 0.04
CA ASP A 48 11.81 12.90 -1.04
C ASP A 48 11.00 12.26 -2.18
N THR A 49 11.09 10.94 -2.33
CA THR A 49 10.32 10.17 -3.34
C THR A 49 9.50 9.08 -2.68
N TRP A 50 8.41 8.67 -3.33
CA TRP A 50 7.60 7.56 -2.86
C TRP A 50 8.29 6.21 -3.07
N GLU A 51 9.08 6.06 -4.14
CA GLU A 51 9.90 4.86 -4.38
C GLU A 51 10.82 4.60 -3.18
N GLU A 52 11.55 5.63 -2.72
CA GLU A 52 12.42 5.54 -1.55
C GLU A 52 11.63 5.24 -0.28
N CYS A 53 10.56 6.01 -0.01
CA CYS A 53 9.75 5.83 1.20
C CYS A 53 9.18 4.41 1.31
N PHE A 54 8.64 3.89 0.20
CA PHE A 54 8.07 2.55 0.16
C PHE A 54 9.15 1.47 0.28
N SER A 55 10.30 1.64 -0.39
CA SER A 55 11.43 0.70 -0.28
C SER A 55 11.94 0.57 1.15
N ASN A 56 12.16 1.71 1.82
CA ASN A 56 12.58 1.76 3.21
C ASN A 56 11.55 1.12 4.14
N GLY A 57 10.26 1.35 3.87
CA GLY A 57 9.16 0.78 4.64
C GLY A 57 9.03 -0.73 4.49
N ILE A 58 8.97 -1.26 3.26
CA ILE A 58 8.79 -2.69 3.01
C ILE A 58 10.00 -3.52 3.47
N GLU A 59 11.22 -2.97 3.35
CA GLU A 59 12.45 -3.63 3.81
C GLU A 59 12.41 -3.92 5.31
N GLN A 60 11.88 -3.00 6.11
CA GLN A 60 11.68 -3.22 7.54
C GLN A 60 10.69 -4.37 7.82
N PHE A 61 9.67 -4.56 6.98
CA PHE A 61 8.75 -5.69 7.11
C PHE A 61 9.35 -7.01 6.64
N PHE A 62 10.24 -7.02 5.65
CA PHE A 62 11.03 -8.21 5.34
C PHE A 62 11.90 -8.65 6.51
N ILE A 63 12.60 -7.72 7.16
CA ILE A 63 13.43 -7.99 8.34
C ILE A 63 12.56 -8.51 9.50
N ALA A 64 11.39 -7.89 9.73
CA ALA A 64 10.47 -8.32 10.78
C ALA A 64 9.88 -9.71 10.51
N GLU A 65 9.58 -10.03 9.25
CA GLU A 65 9.07 -11.34 8.83
C GLU A 65 10.12 -12.43 9.02
N GLU A 66 11.35 -12.21 8.55
CA GLU A 66 12.45 -13.15 8.70
C GLU A 66 12.78 -13.41 10.17
N LYS A 67 12.74 -12.37 11.01
CA LYS A 67 12.89 -12.52 12.47
C LYS A 67 11.77 -13.36 13.09
N ALA A 68 10.55 -13.26 12.58
CA ALA A 68 9.38 -13.97 13.13
C ALA A 68 9.25 -15.41 12.63
N GLN A 69 9.61 -15.67 11.37
CA GLN A 69 9.38 -16.95 10.68
C GLN A 69 10.66 -17.74 10.37
N GLY A 70 11.84 -17.14 10.56
CA GLY A 70 13.13 -17.71 10.21
C GLY A 70 13.51 -17.49 8.74
N SER A 71 14.76 -17.73 8.39
CA SER A 71 15.28 -17.58 7.02
C SER A 71 14.62 -18.56 6.05
N ASP A 72 14.40 -18.14 4.81
CA ASP A 72 13.85 -18.94 3.70
C ASP A 72 14.51 -18.47 2.40
N ASP A 73 15.15 -19.39 1.66
CA ASP A 73 15.94 -19.06 0.46
C ASP A 73 15.08 -18.46 -0.65
N GLU A 74 13.83 -18.95 -0.79
CA GLU A 74 12.89 -18.43 -1.78
C GLU A 74 12.46 -17.00 -1.40
N MET A 75 12.15 -16.73 -0.13
CA MET A 75 11.88 -15.37 0.35
C MET A 75 13.04 -14.42 0.05
N ALA A 76 14.29 -14.86 0.25
CA ALA A 76 15.47 -14.03 -0.02
C ALA A 76 15.59 -13.67 -1.51
N VAL A 77 15.40 -14.63 -2.41
CA VAL A 77 15.41 -14.40 -3.86
C VAL A 77 14.26 -13.49 -4.28
N LEU A 78 13.06 -13.71 -3.76
CA LEU A 78 11.88 -12.90 -4.07
C LEU A 78 12.00 -11.46 -3.54
N ARG A 79 12.47 -11.26 -2.31
CA ARG A 79 12.79 -9.94 -1.74
C ARG A 79 13.71 -9.16 -2.66
N LYS A 80 14.79 -9.79 -3.13
CA LYS A 80 15.72 -9.17 -4.10
C LYS A 80 14.99 -8.74 -5.38
N GLY A 81 14.16 -9.61 -5.95
CA GLY A 81 13.35 -9.27 -7.13
C GLY A 81 12.38 -8.10 -6.89
N ILE A 82 11.72 -8.07 -5.74
CA ILE A 82 10.81 -6.98 -5.37
C ILE A 82 11.56 -5.65 -5.25
N ILE A 83 12.66 -5.62 -4.50
CA ILE A 83 13.45 -4.41 -4.23
C ILE A 83 14.15 -3.89 -5.50
N GLU A 84 14.81 -4.76 -6.25
CA GLU A 84 15.68 -4.33 -7.36
C GLU A 84 14.92 -4.15 -8.69
N LYS A 85 13.76 -4.81 -8.86
CA LYS A 85 13.05 -4.83 -10.16
C LYS A 85 11.66 -4.27 -10.06
N VAL A 86 10.81 -4.86 -9.22
CA VAL A 86 9.36 -4.57 -9.21
C VAL A 86 9.08 -3.16 -8.68
N ILE A 87 9.70 -2.78 -7.56
CA ILE A 87 9.52 -1.44 -6.98
C ILE A 87 9.96 -0.34 -7.95
N PRO A 88 11.18 -0.35 -8.50
CA PRO A 88 11.58 0.61 -9.53
C PRO A 88 10.64 0.64 -10.72
N ARG A 89 10.19 -0.52 -11.22
CA ARG A 89 9.29 -0.61 -12.37
C ARG A 89 7.94 0.06 -12.13
N LEU A 90 7.37 -0.14 -10.95
CA LEU A 90 6.00 0.28 -10.65
C LEU A 90 5.91 1.65 -9.99
N LEU A 91 6.92 2.05 -9.21
CA LEU A 91 6.86 3.27 -8.41
C LEU A 91 7.62 4.43 -9.02
N ARG A 92 8.75 4.20 -9.70
CA ARG A 92 9.50 5.28 -10.35
C ARG A 92 8.67 6.07 -11.37
N PRO A 93 7.88 5.44 -12.26
CA PRO A 93 7.06 6.16 -13.24
C PRO A 93 6.02 7.11 -12.65
N LEU A 94 5.70 7.00 -11.35
CA LEU A 94 4.76 7.89 -10.67
C LEU A 94 5.30 9.33 -10.57
N GLU A 95 6.62 9.49 -10.57
CA GLU A 95 7.33 10.75 -10.33
C GLU A 95 8.30 11.13 -11.47
N THR A 96 8.43 10.27 -12.48
CA THR A 96 9.23 10.51 -13.71
C THR A 96 8.34 10.67 -14.94
N GLY A 97 8.91 10.88 -16.12
CA GLY A 97 8.13 11.06 -17.36
C GLY A 97 7.15 12.24 -17.37
N GLY A 98 7.31 13.22 -16.47
CA GLY A 98 6.37 14.33 -16.28
C GLY A 98 5.17 14.02 -15.37
N ASN A 99 5.09 12.80 -14.84
CA ASN A 99 4.11 12.43 -13.82
C ASN A 99 4.49 13.03 -12.46
N LYS A 100 3.47 13.28 -11.65
CA LYS A 100 3.61 13.75 -10.27
C LYS A 100 2.57 13.08 -9.42
N ILE A 101 2.98 12.58 -8.27
CA ILE A 101 2.06 12.12 -7.24
C ILE A 101 1.61 13.26 -6.36
N GLN A 102 0.33 13.21 -6.01
CA GLN A 102 -0.18 14.00 -4.91
C GLN A 102 0.13 13.28 -3.61
N LEU A 103 0.92 13.92 -2.76
CA LEU A 103 1.18 13.47 -1.41
C LEU A 103 -0.08 13.63 -0.55
N CYS A 104 -0.53 12.54 0.06
CA CYS A 104 -1.78 12.48 0.82
C CYS A 104 -1.55 11.91 2.21
N LEU A 105 -2.24 12.44 3.21
CA LEU A 105 -2.36 11.79 4.51
C LEU A 105 -3.19 10.51 4.36
N VAL A 106 -2.60 9.36 4.70
CA VAL A 106 -3.26 8.05 4.70
C VAL A 106 -3.52 7.60 6.15
N HIS A 107 -4.58 6.83 6.36
CA HIS A 107 -4.86 6.07 7.57
C HIS A 107 -3.80 4.98 7.79
N GLY A 108 -3.41 4.26 6.73
CA GLY A 108 -2.28 3.33 6.72
C GLY A 108 -2.58 1.88 7.14
N ASP A 109 -3.74 1.62 7.76
CA ASP A 109 -4.24 0.28 8.11
C ASP A 109 -5.76 0.17 7.92
N LEU A 110 -6.30 0.66 6.80
CA LEU A 110 -7.74 0.76 6.60
C LEU A 110 -8.34 -0.51 5.99
N TRP A 111 -8.57 -1.54 6.80
CA TRP A 111 -9.30 -2.77 6.43
C TRP A 111 -10.64 -2.85 7.16
N ASP A 112 -11.47 -3.86 6.88
CA ASP A 112 -12.82 -3.95 7.45
C ASP A 112 -12.83 -4.01 8.99
N GLY A 113 -11.78 -4.56 9.60
CA GLY A 113 -11.60 -4.57 11.06
C GLY A 113 -11.37 -3.19 11.68
N ASN A 114 -10.90 -2.21 10.91
CA ASN A 114 -10.61 -0.83 11.34
C ASN A 114 -11.65 0.19 10.83
N THR A 115 -12.83 -0.31 10.45
CA THR A 115 -13.94 0.50 9.97
C THR A 115 -15.24 0.12 10.65
N SER A 116 -16.10 1.11 10.89
CA SER A 116 -17.45 0.87 11.40
C SER A 116 -18.40 1.98 10.95
N VAL A 117 -19.62 1.93 11.44
CA VAL A 117 -20.65 2.95 11.23
C VAL A 117 -21.08 3.48 12.58
N ASP A 118 -21.07 4.80 12.72
CA ASP A 118 -21.58 5.48 13.89
C ASP A 118 -23.07 5.16 14.08
N ALA A 119 -23.45 4.75 15.29
CA ALA A 119 -24.79 4.22 15.55
C ALA A 119 -25.88 5.29 15.51
N GLU A 120 -25.54 6.54 15.80
CA GLU A 120 -26.49 7.65 15.87
C GLU A 120 -26.64 8.35 14.52
N THR A 121 -25.52 8.61 13.85
CA THR A 121 -25.46 9.40 12.61
C THR A 121 -25.44 8.54 11.35
N GLY A 122 -25.06 7.27 11.44
CA GLY A 122 -24.85 6.41 10.27
C GLY A 122 -23.60 6.75 9.46
N ASN A 123 -22.74 7.64 9.95
CA ASN A 123 -21.52 8.06 9.26
C ASN A 123 -20.41 7.00 9.39
N PRO A 124 -19.51 6.90 8.39
CA PRO A 124 -18.34 6.04 8.51
C PRO A 124 -17.43 6.46 9.68
N LEU A 125 -16.96 5.47 10.43
CA LEU A 125 -15.93 5.60 11.46
C LEU A 125 -14.71 4.80 11.05
N ILE A 126 -13.52 5.35 11.32
CA ILE A 126 -12.22 4.71 11.12
C ILE A 126 -11.42 4.81 12.42
N PHE A 127 -10.63 3.79 12.75
CA PHE A 127 -9.90 3.70 14.01
C PHE A 127 -8.59 2.91 13.84
N ASP A 128 -7.73 2.97 14.85
CA ASP A 128 -6.41 2.31 14.86
C ASP A 128 -5.51 2.71 13.70
N ALA A 129 -5.51 4.02 13.40
CA ALA A 129 -4.68 4.60 12.34
C ALA A 129 -3.18 4.41 12.60
N CYS A 130 -2.47 4.03 11.56
CA CYS A 130 -1.01 4.01 11.51
C CYS A 130 -0.51 4.99 10.44
N SER A 131 -0.93 6.24 10.60
CA SER A 131 -0.86 7.26 9.56
C SER A 131 0.55 7.57 9.05
N SER A 132 0.59 7.96 7.77
CA SER A 132 1.75 8.52 7.10
C SER A 132 1.32 9.43 5.95
N TYR A 133 2.24 10.22 5.43
CA TYR A 133 2.09 10.86 4.13
C TYR A 133 2.62 9.91 3.05
N ALA A 134 1.74 9.52 2.13
CA ALA A 134 1.98 8.45 1.17
C ALA A 134 1.31 8.73 -0.19
N HIS A 135 1.56 7.84 -1.14
CA HIS A 135 0.77 7.73 -2.36
C HIS A 135 -0.64 7.22 -2.03
N HIS A 136 -1.69 7.90 -2.51
CA HIS A 136 -3.09 7.60 -2.14
C HIS A 136 -3.53 6.15 -2.44
N GLU A 137 -3.01 5.53 -3.51
CA GLU A 137 -3.34 4.15 -3.88
C GLU A 137 -2.85 3.10 -2.86
N TYR A 138 -1.88 3.46 -2.01
CA TYR A 138 -1.38 2.62 -0.94
C TYR A 138 -2.48 2.23 0.07
N GLU A 139 -3.39 3.16 0.38
CA GLU A 139 -4.52 2.93 1.30
C GLU A 139 -5.51 1.87 0.78
N LEU A 140 -5.52 1.64 -0.53
CA LEU A 140 -6.45 0.70 -1.17
C LEU A 140 -5.94 -0.74 -1.12
N ALA A 141 -4.67 -0.95 -0.77
CA ALA A 141 -4.04 -2.26 -0.78
C ALA A 141 -4.66 -3.27 0.21
N PRO A 142 -5.06 -2.86 1.44
CA PRO A 142 -5.82 -3.73 2.33
C PRO A 142 -7.17 -4.18 1.75
N TRP A 143 -7.71 -3.55 0.70
CA TRP A 143 -8.97 -3.97 0.08
C TRP A 143 -8.77 -5.00 -1.04
N ARG A 144 -7.52 -5.36 -1.36
CA ARG A 144 -7.21 -6.40 -2.35
C ARG A 144 -7.53 -7.82 -1.87
N PRO A 145 -7.15 -8.23 -0.64
CA PRO A 145 -7.33 -9.62 -0.22
C PRO A 145 -8.80 -10.00 -0.01
N VAL A 146 -9.22 -11.14 -0.59
CA VAL A 146 -10.58 -11.69 -0.45
C VAL A 146 -10.98 -12.08 0.98
N ARG A 147 -10.01 -12.10 1.91
CA ARG A 147 -10.26 -12.35 3.34
C ARG A 147 -10.90 -11.15 4.04
N HIS A 148 -10.84 -9.96 3.45
CA HIS A 148 -11.44 -8.74 3.99
C HIS A 148 -12.81 -8.52 3.36
N LYS A 149 -13.72 -7.90 4.11
CA LYS A 149 -15.09 -7.66 3.66
C LYS A 149 -15.23 -6.41 2.79
N ILE A 150 -14.26 -5.49 2.86
CA ILE A 150 -14.12 -4.35 1.97
C ILE A 150 -13.25 -4.78 0.79
N GLY A 151 -13.70 -4.51 -0.44
CA GLY A 151 -13.07 -5.03 -1.65
C GLY A 151 -13.26 -4.17 -2.90
N MET A 152 -13.13 -4.79 -4.07
CA MET A 152 -13.15 -4.12 -5.38
C MET A 152 -14.31 -3.12 -5.62
N PRO A 153 -15.55 -3.33 -5.12
CA PRO A 153 -16.60 -2.32 -5.24
C PRO A 153 -16.24 -0.97 -4.58
N TYR A 154 -15.54 -1.00 -3.45
CA TYR A 154 -15.08 0.21 -2.75
C TYR A 154 -13.92 0.87 -3.50
N VAL A 155 -12.97 0.07 -4.00
CA VAL A 155 -11.87 0.56 -4.85
C VAL A 155 -12.43 1.27 -6.10
N THR A 156 -13.38 0.63 -6.77
CA THR A 156 -14.01 1.18 -7.98
C THR A 156 -14.70 2.51 -7.70
N GLU A 157 -15.40 2.63 -6.57
CA GLU A 157 -16.03 3.91 -6.20
C GLU A 157 -15.00 4.97 -5.79
N TYR A 158 -13.96 4.58 -5.06
CA TYR A 158 -12.86 5.49 -4.70
C TYR A 158 -12.26 6.12 -5.96
N LEU A 159 -11.97 5.30 -6.98
CA LEU A 159 -11.35 5.75 -8.24
C LEU A 159 -12.22 6.70 -9.07
N LYS A 160 -13.55 6.70 -8.88
CA LYS A 160 -14.43 7.72 -9.49
C LYS A 160 -14.22 9.10 -8.87
N ASN A 161 -13.76 9.14 -7.62
CA ASN A 161 -13.56 10.36 -6.85
C ASN A 161 -12.08 10.78 -6.86
N PHE A 162 -11.13 9.85 -6.89
CA PHE A 162 -9.70 10.13 -7.02
C PHE A 162 -9.08 9.12 -7.99
N SER A 163 -8.90 9.55 -9.25
CA SER A 163 -8.40 8.71 -10.33
C SER A 163 -7.04 8.07 -10.03
N ALA A 164 -6.81 6.92 -10.66
CA ALA A 164 -5.52 6.25 -10.61
C ALA A 164 -4.40 7.17 -11.10
N SER A 165 -3.24 7.07 -10.46
CA SER A 165 -2.03 7.78 -10.85
C SER A 165 -1.47 7.22 -12.15
N LYS A 166 -0.86 8.09 -12.96
CA LYS A 166 -0.21 7.67 -14.20
C LYS A 166 1.11 6.92 -13.91
N PRO A 167 1.45 5.88 -14.70
CA PRO A 167 0.62 5.23 -15.72
C PRO A 167 -0.56 4.47 -15.10
N GLU A 168 -1.78 4.74 -15.58
CA GLU A 168 -3.01 4.14 -15.01
C GLU A 168 -3.06 2.62 -15.21
N ALA A 169 -2.45 2.13 -16.29
CA ALA A 169 -2.35 0.70 -16.58
C ALA A 169 -1.59 -0.10 -15.50
N ASP A 170 -0.71 0.56 -14.75
CA ASP A 170 0.07 -0.06 -13.68
C ASP A 170 -0.68 -0.04 -12.32
N PHE A 171 -1.90 0.50 -12.24
CA PHE A 171 -2.67 0.61 -10.99
C PHE A 171 -2.84 -0.73 -10.27
N ASP A 172 -3.28 -1.77 -10.98
CA ASP A 172 -3.54 -3.07 -10.36
C ASP A 172 -2.25 -3.71 -9.83
N ASP A 173 -1.15 -3.56 -10.56
CA ASP A 173 0.16 -4.06 -10.16
C ASP A 173 0.74 -3.29 -8.98
N ARG A 174 0.56 -1.96 -8.92
CA ARG A 174 0.92 -1.15 -7.76
C ARG A 174 0.12 -1.58 -6.52
N ASN A 175 -1.19 -1.81 -6.67
CA ASN A 175 -2.04 -2.30 -5.60
C ASN A 175 -1.60 -3.70 -5.11
N ALA A 176 -1.19 -4.60 -6.02
CA ALA A 176 -0.61 -5.89 -5.69
C ALA A 176 0.72 -5.75 -4.92
N LEU A 177 1.63 -4.88 -5.38
CA LEU A 177 2.89 -4.59 -4.69
C LEU A 177 2.65 -4.03 -3.29
N TYR A 178 1.72 -3.09 -3.13
CA TYR A 178 1.37 -2.56 -1.82
C TYR A 178 0.77 -3.66 -0.92
N CYS A 179 -0.03 -4.57 -1.48
CA CYS A 179 -0.61 -5.70 -0.74
C CYS A 179 0.47 -6.65 -0.18
N VAL A 180 1.57 -6.89 -0.90
CA VAL A 180 2.71 -7.67 -0.40
C VAL A 180 3.21 -7.13 0.93
N ARG A 181 3.33 -5.80 1.07
CA ARG A 181 3.77 -5.16 2.32
C ARG A 181 2.80 -5.44 3.49
N PHE A 182 1.49 -5.38 3.26
CA PHE A 182 0.49 -5.68 4.29
C PHE A 182 0.49 -7.17 4.67
N ASN A 183 0.71 -8.05 3.71
CA ASN A 183 0.80 -9.49 3.95
C ASN A 183 2.12 -9.88 4.64
N LEU A 184 3.23 -9.17 4.39
CA LEU A 184 4.47 -9.30 5.16
C LEU A 184 4.25 -8.91 6.63
N CYS A 185 3.57 -7.79 6.88
CA CYS A 185 3.17 -7.39 8.23
C CYS A 185 2.35 -8.47 8.93
N SER A 186 1.35 -9.04 8.23
CA SER A 186 0.55 -10.16 8.74
C SER A 186 1.42 -11.39 9.04
N SER A 187 2.34 -11.76 8.14
CA SER A 187 3.28 -12.88 8.37
C SER A 187 4.16 -12.64 9.61
N ALA A 188 4.68 -11.42 9.79
CA ALA A 188 5.52 -11.06 10.92
C ALA A 188 4.77 -11.01 12.27
N LEU A 189 3.47 -10.68 12.26
CA LEU A 189 2.65 -10.59 13.47
C LEU A 189 2.28 -11.95 14.06
N TYR A 190 2.18 -13.01 13.25
CA TYR A 190 1.74 -14.35 13.65
C TYR A 190 2.84 -15.43 13.47
N PRO A 191 3.89 -15.45 14.32
CA PRO A 191 4.94 -16.48 14.29
C PRO A 191 4.39 -17.91 14.27
N GLY A 192 4.96 -18.78 13.43
CA GLY A 192 4.55 -20.17 13.30
C GLY A 192 3.30 -20.40 12.42
N ASN A 193 2.57 -19.34 12.06
CA ASN A 193 1.49 -19.41 11.08
C ASN A 193 2.01 -19.07 9.67
N LEU A 194 2.38 -20.11 8.92
CA LEU A 194 2.97 -19.95 7.58
C LEU A 194 1.96 -19.60 6.48
N ARG A 195 0.66 -19.47 6.79
CA ARG A 195 -0.37 -19.12 5.79
C ARG A 195 -0.06 -17.81 5.10
N PHE A 196 0.25 -16.76 5.87
CA PHE A 196 0.56 -15.45 5.30
C PHE A 196 1.89 -15.44 4.56
N ARG A 197 2.91 -16.13 5.08
CA ARG A 197 4.18 -16.33 4.38
C ARG A 197 3.97 -16.93 3.00
N ASN A 198 3.17 -17.98 2.87
CA ASN A 198 2.89 -18.62 1.59
C ASN A 198 2.13 -17.71 0.62
N ILE A 199 1.19 -16.90 1.12
CA ILE A 199 0.48 -15.88 0.32
C ILE A 199 1.49 -14.85 -0.21
N VAL A 200 2.33 -14.30 0.66
CA VAL A 200 3.37 -13.33 0.29
C VAL A 200 4.30 -13.90 -0.78
N LYS A 201 4.78 -15.14 -0.61
CA LYS A 201 5.62 -15.80 -1.60
C LYS A 201 4.96 -15.91 -2.96
N GLN A 202 3.68 -16.27 -3.01
CA GLN A 202 2.95 -16.34 -4.28
C GLN A 202 2.80 -14.96 -4.93
N GLU A 203 2.37 -13.96 -4.18
CA GLU A 203 2.19 -12.59 -4.71
C GLU A 203 3.52 -12.00 -5.22
N MET A 204 4.63 -12.27 -4.52
CA MET A 204 5.95 -11.83 -4.97
C MET A 204 6.41 -12.59 -6.22
N ARG A 205 6.16 -13.90 -6.31
CA ARG A 205 6.46 -14.67 -7.54
C ARG A 205 5.74 -14.07 -8.73
N ASP A 206 4.44 -13.86 -8.62
CA ASP A 206 3.61 -13.32 -9.70
C ASP A 206 4.15 -11.96 -10.19
N LEU A 207 4.53 -11.07 -9.26
CA LEU A 207 5.10 -9.76 -9.59
C LEU A 207 6.49 -9.85 -10.23
N VAL A 208 7.37 -10.70 -9.69
CA VAL A 208 8.74 -10.85 -10.20
C VAL A 208 8.75 -11.52 -11.57
N GLU A 209 7.87 -12.50 -11.80
CA GLU A 209 7.68 -13.15 -13.11
C GLU A 209 7.09 -12.18 -14.14
N LYS A 210 6.19 -11.27 -13.72
CA LYS A 210 5.60 -10.25 -14.59
C LYS A 210 6.60 -9.15 -14.98
N PHE A 211 7.53 -8.80 -14.09
CA PHE A 211 8.51 -7.73 -14.31
C PHE A 211 9.97 -8.22 -14.22
N PRO A 212 10.39 -9.18 -15.07
CA PRO A 212 11.69 -9.83 -14.94
C PRO A 212 12.87 -8.91 -15.26
N LEU A 213 12.62 -7.84 -16.05
CA LEU A 213 13.61 -6.85 -16.46
C LEU A 213 13.63 -5.60 -15.55
N GLY A 214 12.63 -5.45 -14.66
CA GLY A 214 12.50 -4.27 -13.81
C GLY A 214 12.17 -3.01 -14.61
N TYR A 215 12.74 -1.87 -14.21
CA TYR A 215 12.49 -0.58 -14.85
C TYR A 215 13.39 -0.39 -16.08
N GLU A 216 12.78 -0.27 -17.26
CA GLU A 216 13.47 -0.15 -18.54
C GLU A 216 13.61 1.31 -19.04
N GLY A 217 13.23 2.28 -18.22
CA GLY A 217 13.32 3.71 -18.54
C GLY A 217 12.03 4.32 -19.11
N ASP A 218 11.92 5.64 -19.00
CA ASP A 218 10.89 6.44 -19.67
C ASP A 218 11.22 6.49 -21.16
N SER A 219 10.87 5.46 -21.93
CA SER A 219 11.08 5.46 -23.38
C SER A 219 10.37 6.69 -23.96
N LYS A 220 11.14 7.63 -24.51
CA LYS A 220 10.64 8.81 -25.24
C LYS A 220 9.77 8.34 -26.40
N THR A 221 8.46 8.29 -26.21
CA THR A 221 7.51 8.40 -27.32
C THR A 221 7.48 9.86 -27.75
N GLY A 222 8.49 10.25 -28.52
CA GLY A 222 8.61 11.54 -29.18
C GLY A 222 9.02 11.30 -30.63
N THR A 223 8.01 11.10 -31.47
CA THR A 223 8.06 11.06 -32.93
C THR A 223 8.87 12.22 -33.50
N GLN A 224 9.92 11.92 -34.26
CA GLN A 224 10.10 12.28 -35.67
C GLN A 224 11.19 11.41 -36.29
#